data_AF-A0A3N5YNK5-F1
#
_entry.id   AF-A0A3N5YNK5-F1
#
_cell.length_a   1.000
_cell.length_b   1.000
_cell.length_c   1.000
_cell.angle_alpha   90.00
_cell.angle_beta   90.00
_cell.angle_gamma   90.00
#
_symmetry.space_group_name_H-M   'P 1'
#
loop_
_entity.id
_entity.type
_entity.pdbx_description
1 polymer ?
#
loop_
_entity_poly.entity_id
_entity_poly.type
_entity_poly.pdbx_seq_one_letter_code
_entity_poly.pdbx_strand_id
1 'polypeptide(L)'
;MVARPLGQHQLPVRDRRRIRLRRLQLRTHDGRFGECPARDQDAVGLDDPCRPGAAVRQQPEPNPQRHRGWLEHQRGRPHPGSRLRANAAPHVVTVADPATGALLARNAYNAEFAGRTAFFNVDDANRRMTGDRGEFIGRNGTLREPAAMRRSTLSGRVGGGLDPCAAIQVTFELGAGEERETVFSLGAGRDGEDAAGLVRRCGEAFAARRALEGVWQYWNHTLGAINVDTPDAALNTLTNGWLLYQTISCRLWGRSGFYQSGGAFGFRDQLQDVMALIHAESPLVRQHLLLCASRQFPEGDVQHWWHAPSGRGVRTHCSDDYLWLPLATCRYVGATGDTGVLEEQVRFLEGRPVNPDEDSYYDLPGTSDDSASLYDHCVRAILRGLRFGTHGLPLIGSGDWNDGMNLVGAKGRGESVWLGFFLYAVLTRFSDLARRHDDPAFAGRCESEAASLRLRLEEAGWDGAWYRRAYFDDGSPLGSSRNAECQIDSIAQSWSVLSGAADPARARTAMDAVDARLVRRDDRLVRLLDPPFDTSDLDPGYIKGYVPGVRENGGQYTHAAIWAAMAFAELGDAERAWEVWNLINPLAHGASPGAIETYKVEPYLVAADIYAVAPHV
;
A
#
# COMPACT_ATOMS: atom_id res chain seq x y z
N MET A 1 -5.61 35.57 12.48
CA MET A 1 -5.30 35.96 11.09
C MET A 1 -5.58 34.75 10.23
N VAL A 2 -6.71 34.78 9.52
CA VAL A 2 -7.34 33.62 8.87
C VAL A 2 -6.74 33.44 7.48
N ALA A 3 -6.14 32.29 7.19
CA ALA A 3 -5.69 31.94 5.84
C ALA A 3 -6.79 31.14 5.13
N ARG A 4 -7.39 31.75 4.09
CA ARG A 4 -8.35 31.10 3.18
C ARG A 4 -7.63 30.11 2.25
N PRO A 5 -8.23 28.97 1.88
CA PRO A 5 -7.73 28.13 0.79
C PRO A 5 -8.07 28.76 -0.56
N LEU A 6 -7.07 28.84 -1.45
CA LEU A 6 -7.22 29.25 -2.84
C LEU A 6 -7.92 28.15 -3.64
N GLY A 7 -9.02 28.51 -4.30
CA GLY A 7 -9.80 27.63 -5.18
C GLY A 7 -8.99 27.15 -6.38
N GLN A 8 -9.18 25.87 -6.72
CA GLN A 8 -8.60 25.26 -7.92
C GLN A 8 -9.53 25.52 -9.12
N HIS A 9 -9.06 26.32 -10.07
CA HIS A 9 -9.68 26.44 -11.38
C HIS A 9 -9.47 25.15 -12.19
N GLN A 10 -10.57 24.65 -12.76
CA GLN A 10 -10.60 23.56 -13.73
C GLN A 10 -9.72 23.89 -14.95
N LEU A 11 -8.81 22.98 -15.30
CA LEU A 11 -8.13 22.95 -16.61
C LEU A 11 -8.43 21.60 -17.29
N PRO A 12 -8.69 21.59 -18.61
CA PRO A 12 -9.16 20.41 -19.33
C PRO A 12 -8.08 19.33 -19.48
N VAL A 13 -8.48 18.09 -19.20
CA VAL A 13 -7.64 16.89 -19.24
C VAL A 13 -7.40 16.45 -20.69
N ARG A 14 -6.25 16.83 -21.24
CA ARG A 14 -5.64 16.19 -22.41
C ARG A 14 -4.14 16.05 -22.22
N ASP A 15 -3.69 14.95 -21.62
CA ASP A 15 -2.48 14.21 -22.02
C ASP A 15 -2.32 12.95 -21.16
N ARG A 16 -2.75 11.78 -21.66
CA ARG A 16 -2.51 10.47 -21.02
C ARG A 16 -1.00 10.19 -21.05
N ARG A 17 -0.33 10.10 -19.90
CA ARG A 17 1.10 9.74 -19.81
C ARG A 17 1.31 8.45 -19.02
N ARG A 18 1.39 7.34 -19.75
CA ARG A 18 1.92 6.05 -19.28
C ARG A 18 3.34 6.25 -18.73
N ILE A 19 3.64 5.64 -17.58
CA ILE A 19 5.01 5.43 -17.11
C ILE A 19 5.45 4.08 -17.68
N ARG A 20 6.05 4.13 -18.87
CA ARG A 20 7.00 3.10 -19.31
C ARG A 20 8.36 3.49 -18.74
N LEU A 21 9.28 2.54 -18.56
CA LEU A 21 10.69 2.81 -18.85
C LEU A 21 10.73 3.58 -20.17
N ARG A 22 11.11 4.85 -20.11
CA ARG A 22 10.88 5.75 -21.23
C ARG A 22 11.93 5.44 -22.30
N ARG A 23 11.53 4.60 -23.26
CA ARG A 23 12.12 4.31 -24.59
C ARG A 23 13.64 4.51 -24.67
N LEU A 24 14.39 3.43 -24.89
CA LEU A 24 15.68 3.53 -25.59
C LEU A 24 15.43 4.21 -26.94
N GLN A 25 15.81 5.49 -27.08
CA GLN A 25 15.63 6.20 -28.35
C GLN A 25 16.78 5.82 -29.28
N LEU A 26 16.45 5.41 -30.51
CA LEU A 26 17.45 4.98 -31.50
C LEU A 26 17.60 6.00 -32.61
N ARG A 27 18.84 6.19 -33.05
CA ARG A 27 19.16 6.97 -34.25
C ARG A 27 20.20 6.22 -35.06
N THR A 28 19.86 5.90 -36.30
CA THR A 28 20.78 5.39 -37.32
C THR A 28 21.53 6.55 -37.97
N HIS A 29 22.68 6.27 -38.59
CA HIS A 29 23.61 7.30 -39.07
C HIS A 29 23.02 8.20 -40.18
N ASP A 30 22.00 7.73 -40.88
CA ASP A 30 21.22 8.38 -41.93
C ASP A 30 20.09 9.29 -41.41
N GLY A 31 20.00 9.49 -40.08
CA GLY A 31 19.11 10.48 -39.47
C GLY A 31 17.65 10.06 -39.38
N ARG A 32 17.31 8.82 -39.73
CA ARG A 32 15.97 8.25 -39.61
C ARG A 32 15.75 7.63 -38.22
N PHE A 33 14.55 7.78 -37.68
CA PHE A 33 14.12 7.06 -36.48
C PHE A 33 13.61 5.68 -36.92
N GLY A 34 14.47 4.67 -36.91
CA GLY A 34 14.07 3.27 -37.18
C GLY A 34 13.63 2.55 -35.91
N GLU A 35 12.53 1.80 -35.98
CA GLU A 35 12.13 0.84 -34.94
C GLU A 35 12.87 -0.49 -35.19
N CYS A 36 13.99 -0.70 -34.50
CA CYS A 36 14.61 -2.03 -34.40
C CYS A 36 13.87 -2.79 -33.29
N PRO A 37 13.39 -4.04 -33.52
CA PRO A 37 12.76 -4.81 -32.46
C PRO A 37 13.75 -5.01 -31.30
N ALA A 38 13.35 -4.53 -30.11
CA ALA A 38 14.11 -4.64 -28.88
C ALA A 38 13.21 -5.30 -27.83
N ARG A 39 13.78 -6.29 -27.11
CA ARG A 39 13.16 -6.87 -25.91
C ARG A 39 13.92 -6.33 -24.72
N ASP A 40 13.26 -5.47 -23.96
CA ASP A 40 13.77 -4.97 -22.68
C ASP A 40 13.18 -5.84 -21.57
N GLN A 41 14.04 -6.40 -20.71
CA GLN A 41 13.66 -7.18 -19.53
C GLN A 41 14.28 -6.53 -18.29
N ASP A 42 13.46 -6.23 -17.29
CA ASP A 42 13.92 -5.62 -16.05
C ASP A 42 13.53 -6.49 -14.85
N ALA A 43 14.47 -6.70 -13.93
CA ALA A 43 14.25 -7.40 -12.68
C ALA A 43 14.94 -6.66 -11.53
N VAL A 44 14.38 -6.73 -10.33
CA VAL A 44 15.09 -6.40 -9.08
C VAL A 44 15.35 -7.72 -8.39
N GLY A 45 16.59 -8.00 -7.98
CA GLY A 45 16.89 -9.20 -7.18
C GLY A 45 16.16 -9.13 -5.83
N LEU A 46 15.70 -10.28 -5.32
CA LEU A 46 14.86 -10.34 -4.11
C LEU A 46 15.59 -9.84 -2.85
N ASP A 47 16.91 -9.97 -2.80
CA ASP A 47 17.78 -9.50 -1.71
C ASP A 47 18.86 -8.50 -2.17
N ASP A 48 18.77 -8.01 -3.41
CA ASP A 48 19.78 -7.13 -4.00
C ASP A 48 19.20 -5.74 -4.29
N PRO A 49 19.72 -4.64 -3.69
CA PRO A 49 19.28 -3.29 -4.00
C PRO A 49 19.64 -2.83 -5.43
N CYS A 50 20.17 -3.73 -6.25
CA CYS A 50 20.39 -3.55 -7.67
C CYS A 50 19.21 -4.08 -8.52
N ARG A 51 18.81 -3.25 -9.48
CA ARG A 51 17.85 -3.56 -10.54
C ARG A 51 18.62 -3.73 -11.86
N PRO A 52 19.06 -4.96 -12.21
CA PRO A 52 19.58 -5.23 -13.54
C PRO A 52 18.46 -5.20 -14.59
N GLY A 53 18.67 -4.43 -15.65
CA GLY A 53 17.87 -4.43 -16.87
C GLY A 53 18.71 -4.94 -18.04
N ALA A 54 18.22 -5.95 -18.76
CA ALA A 54 18.85 -6.49 -19.97
C ALA A 54 18.06 -6.01 -21.20
N ALA A 55 18.75 -5.36 -22.13
CA ALA A 55 18.19 -5.03 -23.44
C ALA A 55 18.79 -5.97 -24.49
N VAL A 56 17.95 -6.81 -25.11
CA VAL A 56 18.34 -7.69 -26.22
C VAL A 56 17.87 -7.09 -27.54
N ARG A 57 18.80 -6.96 -28.49
CA ARG A 57 18.55 -6.38 -29.82
C ARG A 57 18.91 -7.36 -30.91
N GLN A 58 18.02 -7.49 -31.89
CA GLN A 58 18.19 -8.32 -33.08
C GLN A 58 18.00 -7.45 -34.32
N GLN A 59 18.93 -7.51 -35.27
CA GLN A 59 18.86 -6.77 -36.54
C GLN A 59 18.40 -7.69 -37.68
N PRO A 60 17.13 -7.57 -38.15
CA PRO A 60 16.59 -8.47 -39.17
C PRO A 60 16.99 -8.13 -40.63
N GLU A 61 17.70 -7.02 -40.88
CA GLU A 61 18.00 -6.54 -42.23
C GLU A 61 19.46 -6.76 -42.68
N PRO A 62 19.72 -6.96 -43.99
CA PRO A 62 21.00 -7.41 -44.54
C PRO A 62 22.13 -6.36 -44.58
N ASN A 63 21.92 -5.13 -44.10
CA ASN A 63 22.91 -4.05 -44.16
C ASN A 63 23.35 -3.61 -42.74
N PRO A 64 24.65 -3.50 -42.43
CA PRO A 64 25.12 -3.12 -41.10
C PRO A 64 24.64 -1.72 -40.69
N GLN A 65 24.12 -1.57 -39.47
CA GLN A 65 23.65 -0.28 -38.94
C GLN A 65 24.41 0.09 -37.64
N ARG A 66 24.82 1.36 -37.53
CA ARG A 66 25.28 1.94 -36.25
C ARG A 66 24.07 2.30 -35.39
N HIS A 67 23.97 1.68 -34.23
CA HIS A 67 22.92 1.98 -33.26
C HIS A 67 23.50 2.76 -32.07
N ARG A 68 22.68 3.66 -31.51
CA ARG A 68 22.98 4.43 -30.30
C ARG A 68 21.89 4.18 -29.29
N GLY A 69 22.23 3.54 -28.17
CA GLY A 69 21.31 3.32 -27.05
C GLY A 69 21.48 4.39 -25.97
N TRP A 70 20.37 4.86 -25.43
CA TRP A 70 20.32 5.87 -24.37
C TRP A 70 19.30 5.46 -23.31
N LEU A 71 19.69 5.55 -22.05
CA LEU A 71 18.76 5.40 -20.93
C LEU A 71 18.99 6.59 -19.97
N GLU A 72 17.91 7.31 -19.68
CA GLU A 72 17.89 8.37 -18.67
C GLU A 72 17.12 7.86 -17.46
N HIS A 73 17.74 7.86 -16.28
CA HIS A 73 17.03 7.62 -15.02
C HIS A 73 16.76 8.95 -14.31
N GLN A 74 15.50 9.17 -13.95
CA GLN A 74 15.06 10.29 -13.12
C GLN A 74 14.54 9.75 -11.79
N ARG A 75 14.79 10.46 -10.67
CA ARG A 75 13.87 10.34 -9.52
C ARG A 75 12.48 10.71 -10.04
N GLY A 76 11.48 9.87 -9.75
CA GLY A 76 10.11 10.08 -10.20
C GLY A 76 9.63 11.51 -9.93
N ARG A 77 8.78 12.05 -10.81
CA ARG A 77 8.14 13.34 -10.55
C ARG A 77 7.38 13.23 -9.22
N PRO A 78 7.71 14.03 -8.21
CA PRO A 78 6.80 14.19 -7.10
C PRO A 78 5.66 15.12 -7.53
N HIS A 79 4.57 15.09 -6.77
CA HIS A 79 3.31 15.83 -6.98
C HIS A 79 3.51 17.24 -7.60
N PRO A 80 2.58 17.77 -8.43
CA PRO A 80 2.64 19.13 -8.98
C PRO A 80 2.83 20.29 -7.97
N GLY A 81 2.74 20.03 -6.66
CA GLY A 81 3.02 21.00 -5.58
C GLY A 81 4.36 20.81 -4.86
N SER A 82 5.18 19.82 -5.22
CA SER A 82 6.39 19.48 -4.46
C SER A 82 7.63 20.23 -4.96
N ARG A 83 8.09 21.19 -4.16
CA ARG A 83 9.41 21.86 -4.34
C ARG A 83 10.61 20.92 -4.11
N LEU A 84 10.40 19.61 -3.94
CA LEU A 84 11.41 18.61 -3.61
C LEU A 84 12.59 18.59 -4.58
N ARG A 85 12.36 18.68 -5.90
CA ARG A 85 13.45 18.71 -6.88
C ARG A 85 14.23 20.02 -6.82
N ALA A 86 13.52 21.15 -6.81
CA ALA A 86 14.17 22.47 -6.76
C ALA A 86 15.04 22.61 -5.51
N ASN A 87 14.60 22.02 -4.39
CA ASN A 87 15.32 22.03 -3.14
C ASN A 87 16.45 20.98 -3.08
N ALA A 88 16.26 19.78 -3.63
CA ALA A 88 17.25 18.70 -3.52
C ALA A 88 18.31 18.72 -4.63
N ALA A 89 17.98 19.19 -5.83
CA ALA A 89 18.88 19.17 -6.99
C ALA A 89 20.24 19.85 -6.74
N PRO A 90 20.31 21.03 -6.08
CA PRO A 90 21.60 21.66 -5.76
C PRO A 90 22.53 20.81 -4.88
N HIS A 91 21.96 19.85 -4.12
CA HIS A 91 22.67 19.00 -3.18
C HIS A 91 22.98 17.60 -3.71
N VAL A 92 22.57 17.28 -4.95
CA VAL A 92 22.95 16.04 -5.61
C VAL A 92 24.31 16.24 -6.29
N VAL A 93 25.26 15.38 -5.95
CA VAL A 93 26.58 15.35 -6.57
C VAL A 93 26.70 14.05 -7.35
N THR A 94 26.97 14.17 -8.65
CA THR A 94 27.28 13.01 -9.50
C THR A 94 28.78 12.86 -9.70
N VAL A 95 29.29 11.63 -9.77
CA VAL A 95 30.70 11.32 -10.01
C VAL A 95 30.78 10.10 -10.93
N ALA A 96 31.73 10.10 -11.87
CA ALA A 96 32.11 8.89 -12.59
C ALA A 96 33.11 8.11 -11.73
N ASP A 97 32.74 6.92 -11.28
CA ASP A 97 33.64 6.09 -10.47
C ASP A 97 34.80 5.55 -11.31
N PRO A 98 36.07 5.88 -11.02
CA PRO A 98 37.19 5.40 -11.82
C PRO A 98 37.38 3.88 -11.76
N ALA A 99 36.94 3.22 -10.68
CA ALA A 99 37.15 1.78 -10.50
C ALA A 99 36.17 0.94 -11.33
N THR A 100 34.89 1.32 -11.33
CA THR A 100 33.84 0.58 -12.04
C THR A 100 33.32 1.28 -13.28
N GLY A 101 33.68 2.56 -13.49
CA GLY A 101 33.15 3.48 -14.49
C GLY A 101 31.64 3.72 -14.41
N ALA A 102 30.98 3.36 -13.32
CA ALA A 102 29.57 3.69 -13.10
C ALA A 102 29.39 5.19 -12.81
N LEU A 103 28.21 5.72 -13.13
CA LEU A 103 27.80 7.04 -12.68
C LEU A 103 27.20 6.90 -11.27
N LEU A 104 27.89 7.43 -10.27
CA LEU A 104 27.43 7.49 -8.89
C LEU A 104 26.71 8.81 -8.61
N ALA A 105 25.72 8.79 -7.72
CA ALA A 105 25.00 9.96 -7.25
C ALA A 105 24.76 9.89 -5.74
N ARG A 106 25.06 10.98 -5.03
CA ARG A 106 24.85 11.12 -3.58
C ARG A 106 24.10 12.41 -3.27
N ASN A 107 23.36 12.41 -2.17
CA ASN A 107 22.70 13.61 -1.66
C ASN A 107 22.89 13.71 -0.14
N ALA A 108 23.92 14.45 0.27
CA ALA A 108 24.26 14.64 1.68
C ALA A 108 23.23 15.51 2.44
N TYR A 109 22.35 16.23 1.74
CA TYR A 109 21.30 17.04 2.35
C TYR A 109 20.11 16.20 2.84
N ASN A 110 19.98 14.96 2.36
CA ASN A 110 18.95 14.05 2.86
C ASN A 110 19.40 13.43 4.19
N ALA A 111 18.85 13.88 5.31
CA ALA A 111 19.26 13.41 6.63
C ALA A 111 19.10 11.88 6.83
N GLU A 112 18.02 11.27 6.32
CA GLU A 112 17.74 9.85 6.53
C GLU A 112 18.56 8.93 5.62
N PHE A 113 18.97 9.42 4.44
CA PHE A 113 19.67 8.65 3.42
C PHE A 113 21.01 9.28 3.02
N ALA A 114 21.61 10.11 3.88
CA ALA A 114 22.82 10.89 3.56
C ALA A 114 24.00 10.02 3.11
N GLY A 115 24.13 8.82 3.69
CA GLY A 115 25.17 7.86 3.34
C GLY A 115 24.92 7.12 2.02
N ARG A 116 23.67 7.01 1.57
CA ARG A 116 23.31 6.18 0.41
C ARG A 116 23.92 6.72 -0.88
N THR A 117 24.45 5.81 -1.69
CA THR A 117 24.98 6.12 -3.02
C THR A 117 24.19 5.38 -4.08
N ALA A 118 23.45 6.12 -4.90
CA ALA A 118 22.83 5.57 -6.09
C ALA A 118 23.89 5.38 -7.19
N PHE A 119 23.73 4.38 -8.03
CA PHE A 119 24.58 4.16 -9.19
C PHE A 119 23.75 3.86 -10.43
N PHE A 120 24.28 4.24 -11.59
CA PHE A 120 23.81 3.82 -12.88
C PHE A 120 25.00 3.36 -13.74
N ASN A 121 24.94 2.15 -14.27
CA ASN A 121 26.03 1.52 -14.99
C ASN A 121 25.55 0.86 -16.29
N VAL A 122 26.50 0.61 -17.18
CA VAL A 122 26.33 -0.28 -18.33
C VAL A 122 27.56 -1.16 -18.50
N ASP A 123 27.37 -2.38 -18.98
CA ASP A 123 28.39 -3.39 -19.28
C ASP A 123 29.21 -3.10 -20.55
N ASP A 124 29.48 -1.82 -20.85
CA ASP A 124 30.29 -1.40 -21.99
C ASP A 124 31.40 -0.42 -21.58
N ALA A 125 32.66 -0.83 -21.78
CA ALA A 125 33.86 -0.03 -21.48
C ALA A 125 33.97 1.28 -22.28
N ASN A 126 33.35 1.36 -23.46
CA ASN A 126 33.32 2.54 -24.33
C ASN A 126 32.18 3.51 -24.01
N ARG A 127 31.48 3.32 -22.89
CA ARG A 127 30.40 4.21 -22.45
C ARG A 127 30.85 5.66 -22.32
N ARG A 128 29.93 6.56 -22.64
CA ARG A 128 30.01 8.00 -22.34
C ARG A 128 28.86 8.36 -21.43
N MET A 129 29.00 9.40 -20.60
CA MET A 129 27.96 9.76 -19.64
C MET A 129 27.84 11.26 -19.44
N THR A 130 26.72 11.70 -18.87
CA THR A 130 26.55 13.04 -18.31
C THR A 130 25.65 12.99 -17.08
N GLY A 131 26.02 13.79 -16.10
CA GLY A 131 25.23 14.15 -14.93
C GLY A 131 24.39 15.40 -15.12
N ASP A 132 24.47 16.06 -16.29
CA ASP A 132 23.76 17.32 -16.58
C ASP A 132 22.55 17.08 -17.49
N ARG A 133 21.36 17.17 -16.91
CA ARG A 133 20.10 17.01 -17.65
C ARG A 133 19.88 18.13 -18.66
N GLY A 134 20.39 19.33 -18.39
CA GLY A 134 20.34 20.45 -19.32
C GLY A 134 21.13 20.15 -20.60
N GLU A 135 22.24 19.40 -20.47
CA GLU A 135 22.98 18.86 -21.61
C GLU A 135 22.15 17.84 -22.39
N PHE A 136 21.53 16.89 -21.67
CA PHE A 136 20.81 15.78 -22.28
C PHE A 136 19.54 16.23 -23.03
N ILE A 137 18.64 16.93 -22.34
CA ILE A 137 17.36 17.40 -22.89
C ILE A 137 17.59 18.60 -23.83
N GLY A 138 18.53 19.47 -23.48
CA GLY A 138 18.74 20.75 -24.16
C GLY A 138 17.81 21.85 -23.65
N ARG A 139 18.26 23.10 -23.80
CA ARG A 139 17.44 24.28 -23.49
C ARG A 139 16.18 24.28 -24.37
N ASN A 140 15.01 24.40 -23.75
CA ASN A 140 13.70 24.33 -24.40
C ASN A 140 13.42 23.00 -25.13
N GLY A 141 14.22 21.95 -24.87
CA GLY A 141 13.99 20.62 -25.40
C GLY A 141 12.93 19.85 -24.62
N THR A 142 12.55 18.69 -25.15
CA THR A 142 11.61 17.78 -24.49
C THR A 142 12.20 16.39 -24.41
N LEU A 143 11.68 15.56 -23.49
CA LEU A 143 12.03 14.14 -23.43
C LEU A 143 11.63 13.36 -24.70
N ARG A 144 10.75 13.91 -25.55
CA ARG A 144 10.40 13.29 -26.83
C ARG A 144 11.49 13.54 -27.88
N GLU A 145 12.15 14.69 -27.80
CA GLU A 145 13.20 15.12 -28.73
C GLU A 145 14.38 15.76 -27.97
N PRO A 146 15.17 14.96 -27.22
CA PRO A 146 16.27 15.49 -26.45
C PRO A 146 17.45 15.90 -27.35
N ALA A 147 18.14 16.99 -26.98
CA ALA A 147 19.29 17.50 -27.72
C ALA A 147 20.44 16.49 -27.86
N ALA A 148 20.62 15.58 -26.87
CA ALA A 148 21.62 14.53 -26.93
C ALA A 148 21.50 13.63 -28.17
N MET A 149 20.28 13.40 -28.68
CA MET A 149 20.07 12.60 -29.91
C MET A 149 20.69 13.23 -31.16
N ARG A 150 20.99 14.53 -31.10
CA ARG A 150 21.65 15.27 -32.18
C ARG A 150 23.17 15.33 -32.04
N ARG A 151 23.73 14.85 -30.91
CA ARG A 151 25.16 14.92 -30.59
C ARG A 151 25.89 13.62 -30.90
N SER A 152 27.17 13.74 -31.21
CA SER A 152 28.06 12.58 -31.43
C SER A 152 28.49 11.91 -30.13
N THR A 153 28.73 12.68 -29.07
CA THR A 153 29.17 12.21 -27.75
C THR A 153 28.51 13.02 -26.64
N LEU A 154 28.32 12.41 -25.46
CA LEU A 154 28.12 13.13 -24.20
C LEU A 154 29.44 13.75 -23.71
N SER A 155 29.33 14.86 -22.99
CA SER A 155 30.48 15.66 -22.56
C SER A 155 31.31 15.04 -21.42
N GLY A 156 30.77 14.08 -20.67
CA GLY A 156 31.38 13.60 -19.42
C GLY A 156 31.11 14.49 -18.21
N ARG A 157 30.30 15.55 -18.35
CA ARG A 157 30.04 16.52 -17.27
C ARG A 157 29.33 15.85 -16.09
N VAL A 158 30.00 15.81 -14.95
CA VAL A 158 29.47 15.33 -13.66
C VAL A 158 29.88 16.31 -12.56
N GLY A 159 29.18 16.31 -11.44
CA GLY A 159 29.53 17.14 -10.28
C GLY A 159 28.31 17.63 -9.52
N GLY A 160 28.54 18.54 -8.56
CA GLY A 160 27.49 19.26 -7.84
C GLY A 160 27.03 20.52 -8.58
N GLY A 161 25.87 21.07 -8.19
CA GLY A 161 25.34 22.33 -8.75
C GLY A 161 24.83 22.24 -10.19
N LEU A 162 24.75 21.03 -10.76
CA LEU A 162 24.14 20.76 -12.06
C LEU A 162 22.61 20.63 -11.93
N ASP A 163 21.92 20.46 -13.06
CA ASP A 163 20.59 19.87 -13.06
C ASP A 163 20.75 18.34 -13.14
N PRO A 164 20.75 17.61 -12.01
CA PRO A 164 21.28 16.24 -11.95
C PRO A 164 20.43 15.27 -12.77
N CYS A 165 21.09 14.41 -13.55
CA CYS A 165 20.54 13.19 -14.13
C CYS A 165 21.58 12.07 -14.12
N ALA A 166 21.17 10.87 -14.53
CA ALA A 166 22.08 9.83 -14.96
C ALA A 166 21.76 9.50 -16.42
N ALA A 167 22.64 9.89 -17.34
CA ALA A 167 22.51 9.57 -18.76
C ALA A 167 23.79 8.89 -19.24
N ILE A 168 23.63 7.72 -19.85
CA ILE A 168 24.72 6.92 -20.42
C ILE A 168 24.46 6.72 -21.91
N GLN A 169 25.54 6.81 -22.70
CA GLN A 169 25.57 6.57 -24.13
C GLN A 169 26.50 5.40 -24.42
N VAL A 170 26.00 4.44 -25.20
CA VAL A 170 26.78 3.33 -25.75
C VAL A 170 26.75 3.38 -27.27
N THR A 171 27.90 3.16 -27.91
CA THR A 171 28.03 3.18 -29.37
C THR A 171 28.49 1.81 -29.85
N PHE A 172 27.76 1.22 -30.78
CA PHE A 172 28.09 -0.06 -31.36
C PHE A 172 27.63 -0.18 -32.82
N GLU A 173 28.29 -1.08 -33.54
CA GLU A 173 27.92 -1.51 -34.88
C GLU A 173 27.28 -2.90 -34.76
N LEU A 174 26.21 -3.14 -35.52
CA LEU A 174 25.64 -4.47 -35.70
C LEU A 174 25.69 -4.82 -37.19
N GLY A 175 26.22 -6.00 -37.47
CA GLY A 175 26.12 -6.65 -38.77
C GLY A 175 24.74 -7.28 -39.01
N ALA A 176 24.52 -7.70 -40.26
CA ALA A 176 23.30 -8.44 -40.62
C ALA A 176 23.18 -9.74 -39.83
N GLY A 177 22.06 -9.94 -39.14
CA GLY A 177 21.83 -11.12 -38.30
C GLY A 177 22.62 -11.17 -37.00
N GLU A 178 23.40 -10.12 -36.68
CA GLU A 178 24.11 -10.02 -35.41
C GLU A 178 23.15 -9.62 -34.28
N GLU A 179 23.35 -10.23 -33.12
CA GLU A 179 22.65 -9.90 -31.89
C GLU A 179 23.64 -9.34 -30.87
N ARG A 180 23.19 -8.34 -30.11
CA ARG A 180 23.96 -7.81 -29.00
C ARG A 180 23.07 -7.63 -27.78
N GLU A 181 23.54 -8.16 -26.66
CA GLU A 181 23.00 -7.91 -25.34
C GLU A 181 23.79 -6.76 -24.70
N THR A 182 23.08 -5.90 -23.96
CA THR A 182 23.70 -4.83 -23.17
C THR A 182 22.92 -4.69 -21.88
N VAL A 183 23.64 -4.74 -20.77
CA VAL A 183 23.09 -4.73 -19.41
C VAL A 183 23.25 -3.36 -18.81
N PHE A 184 22.13 -2.74 -18.47
CA PHE A 184 22.10 -1.53 -17.68
C PHE A 184 21.74 -1.89 -16.23
N SER A 185 22.52 -1.39 -15.28
CA SER A 185 22.29 -1.69 -13.86
C SER A 185 22.04 -0.38 -13.11
N LEU A 186 20.93 -0.32 -12.39
CA LEU A 186 20.57 0.80 -11.53
C LEU A 186 20.38 0.29 -10.12
N GLY A 187 21.03 0.90 -9.14
CA GLY A 187 20.86 0.49 -7.75
C GLY A 187 21.30 1.55 -6.75
N ALA A 188 21.25 1.19 -5.47
CA ALA A 188 21.72 2.04 -4.39
C ALA A 188 22.46 1.24 -3.31
N GLY A 189 23.73 1.57 -3.09
CA GLY A 189 24.53 1.04 -1.99
C GLY A 189 24.34 1.82 -0.69
N ARG A 190 24.73 1.21 0.43
CA ARG A 190 24.82 1.84 1.75
C ARG A 190 25.74 3.06 1.75
N ASP A 191 26.80 2.96 0.95
CA ASP A 191 27.80 3.99 0.68
C ASP A 191 28.42 3.77 -0.73
N GLY A 192 29.51 4.48 -1.02
CA GLY A 192 30.20 4.37 -2.30
C GLY A 192 30.89 3.04 -2.56
N GLU A 193 31.48 2.44 -1.53
CA GLU A 193 32.20 1.17 -1.66
C GLU A 193 31.20 0.04 -1.90
N ASP A 194 30.10 0.05 -1.14
CA ASP A 194 28.99 -0.89 -1.30
C ASP A 194 28.35 -0.75 -2.68
N ALA A 195 28.13 0.47 -3.17
CA ALA A 195 27.64 0.74 -4.52
C ALA A 195 28.59 0.22 -5.61
N ALA A 196 29.91 0.44 -5.47
CA ALA A 196 30.89 -0.10 -6.40
C ALA A 196 30.95 -1.64 -6.37
N GLY A 197 30.78 -2.24 -5.17
CA GLY A 197 30.64 -3.68 -5.01
C GLY A 197 29.41 -4.24 -5.72
N LEU A 198 28.27 -3.57 -5.60
CA LEU A 198 27.03 -3.90 -6.33
C LEU A 198 27.22 -3.82 -7.84
N VAL A 199 27.84 -2.76 -8.35
CA VAL A 199 28.13 -2.62 -9.78
C VAL A 199 28.94 -3.80 -10.31
N ARG A 200 29.98 -4.24 -9.56
CA ARG A 200 30.79 -5.41 -9.97
C ARG A 200 29.99 -6.71 -9.98
N ARG A 201 29.08 -6.90 -9.01
CA ARG A 201 28.25 -8.13 -8.93
C ARG A 201 27.15 -8.18 -9.99
N CYS A 202 26.56 -7.02 -10.31
CA CYS A 202 25.34 -6.93 -11.11
C CYS A 202 25.57 -6.39 -12.53
N GLY A 203 26.82 -6.08 -12.88
CA GLY A 203 27.19 -5.45 -14.15
C GLY A 203 27.44 -6.42 -15.29
N GLU A 204 27.28 -7.72 -15.10
CA GLU A 204 27.52 -8.74 -16.13
C GLU A 204 26.21 -9.39 -16.61
N ALA A 205 26.14 -9.75 -17.90
CA ALA A 205 24.99 -10.44 -18.50
C ALA A 205 24.58 -11.71 -17.76
N PHE A 206 25.54 -12.53 -17.35
CA PHE A 206 25.25 -13.75 -16.59
C PHE A 206 24.60 -13.43 -15.24
N ALA A 207 25.05 -12.39 -14.54
CA ALA A 207 24.45 -11.97 -13.27
C ALA A 207 23.02 -11.44 -13.45
N ALA A 208 22.78 -10.64 -14.50
CA ALA A 208 21.44 -10.14 -14.82
C ALA A 208 20.45 -11.28 -15.13
N ARG A 209 20.87 -12.29 -15.92
CA ARG A 209 20.04 -13.46 -16.24
C ARG A 209 19.73 -14.30 -15.00
N ARG A 210 20.73 -14.59 -14.16
CA ARG A 210 20.49 -15.30 -12.89
C ARG A 210 19.55 -14.53 -11.96
N ALA A 211 19.65 -13.21 -11.89
CA ALA A 211 18.74 -12.40 -11.09
C ALA A 211 17.29 -12.51 -11.61
N LEU A 212 17.10 -12.46 -12.93
CA LEU A 212 15.78 -12.65 -13.54
C LEU A 212 15.21 -14.06 -13.29
N GLU A 213 16.04 -15.10 -13.42
CA GLU A 213 15.64 -16.48 -13.11
C GLU A 213 15.22 -16.62 -11.64
N GLY A 214 15.96 -16.00 -10.71
CA GLY A 214 15.59 -15.98 -9.29
C GLY A 214 14.24 -15.31 -9.03
N VAL A 215 13.95 -14.19 -9.71
CA VAL A 215 12.64 -13.53 -9.64
C VAL A 215 11.52 -14.44 -10.17
N TRP A 216 11.75 -15.14 -11.28
CA TRP A 216 10.78 -16.10 -11.80
C TRP A 216 10.54 -17.26 -10.86
N GLN A 217 11.60 -17.84 -10.30
CA GLN A 217 11.49 -18.94 -9.33
C GLN A 217 10.70 -18.52 -8.10
N TYR A 218 10.97 -17.33 -7.57
CA TYR A 218 10.21 -16.77 -6.46
C TYR A 218 8.74 -16.62 -6.81
N TRP A 219 8.39 -15.89 -7.86
CA TRP A 219 6.98 -15.68 -8.19
C TRP A 219 6.25 -16.98 -8.56
N ASN A 220 6.92 -17.93 -9.21
CA ASN A 220 6.33 -19.24 -9.47
C ASN A 220 6.05 -20.02 -8.18
N HIS A 221 6.95 -19.95 -7.19
CA HIS A 221 6.74 -20.57 -5.89
C HIS A 221 5.62 -19.88 -5.11
N THR A 222 5.74 -18.56 -4.92
CA THR A 222 4.82 -17.76 -4.12
C THR A 222 3.40 -17.76 -4.69
N LEU A 223 3.24 -17.49 -5.99
CA LEU A 223 1.91 -17.46 -6.63
C LEU A 223 1.36 -18.86 -6.90
N GLY A 224 2.22 -19.88 -6.96
CA GLY A 224 1.83 -21.27 -7.13
C GLY A 224 1.40 -21.98 -5.85
N ALA A 225 1.54 -21.34 -4.68
CA ALA A 225 1.22 -21.95 -3.39
C ALA A 225 -0.27 -22.32 -3.23
N ILE A 226 -1.16 -21.52 -3.83
CA ILE A 226 -2.60 -21.82 -3.92
C ILE A 226 -3.00 -21.69 -5.38
N ASN A 227 -3.70 -22.71 -5.90
CA ASN A 227 -4.30 -22.68 -7.21
C ASN A 227 -5.77 -23.10 -7.13
N VAL A 228 -6.64 -22.34 -7.76
CA VAL A 228 -8.06 -22.67 -7.94
C VAL A 228 -8.38 -22.81 -9.42
N ASP A 229 -9.18 -23.83 -9.71
CA ASP A 229 -9.72 -24.08 -11.05
C ASP A 229 -11.24 -24.14 -10.96
N THR A 230 -11.88 -23.09 -11.48
CA THR A 230 -13.33 -22.93 -11.49
C THR A 230 -13.83 -22.59 -12.91
N PRO A 231 -15.13 -22.72 -13.19
CA PRO A 231 -15.69 -22.24 -14.45
C PRO A 231 -15.53 -20.73 -14.70
N ASP A 232 -15.22 -19.94 -13.66
CA ASP A 232 -14.99 -18.50 -13.78
C ASP A 232 -13.49 -18.20 -14.01
N ALA A 233 -13.16 -17.86 -15.26
CA ALA A 233 -11.79 -17.54 -15.64
C ALA A 233 -11.24 -16.27 -14.97
N ALA A 234 -12.10 -15.31 -14.62
CA ALA A 234 -11.67 -14.09 -13.95
C ALA A 234 -11.30 -14.37 -12.50
N LEU A 235 -12.06 -15.22 -11.80
CA LEU A 235 -11.70 -15.72 -10.48
C LEU A 235 -10.33 -16.40 -10.53
N ASN A 236 -10.18 -17.42 -11.39
CA ASN A 236 -8.94 -18.17 -11.52
C ASN A 236 -7.74 -17.24 -11.81
N THR A 237 -7.91 -16.24 -12.70
CA THR A 237 -6.84 -15.30 -13.06
C THR A 237 -6.41 -14.42 -11.90
N LEU A 238 -7.35 -13.94 -11.09
CA LEU A 238 -7.07 -13.05 -9.97
C LEU A 238 -6.45 -13.81 -8.79
N THR A 239 -7.03 -14.94 -8.40
CA THR A 239 -6.60 -15.73 -7.24
C THR A 239 -5.27 -16.43 -7.47
N ASN A 240 -5.02 -16.97 -8.68
CA ASN A 240 -3.80 -17.71 -9.00
C ASN A 240 -2.59 -16.80 -9.33
N GLY A 241 -2.71 -15.49 -9.10
CA GLY A 241 -1.60 -14.58 -9.40
C GLY A 241 -1.81 -13.16 -8.89
N TRP A 242 -2.71 -12.41 -9.53
CA TRP A 242 -2.73 -10.94 -9.39
C TRP A 242 -3.01 -10.44 -7.97
N LEU A 243 -3.91 -11.09 -7.21
CA LEU A 243 -4.24 -10.64 -5.86
C LEU A 243 -3.04 -10.79 -4.90
N LEU A 244 -2.38 -11.95 -4.92
CA LEU A 244 -1.21 -12.18 -4.07
C LEU A 244 -0.02 -11.32 -4.50
N TYR A 245 0.19 -11.19 -5.82
CA TYR A 245 1.18 -10.28 -6.40
C TYR A 245 0.95 -8.83 -5.96
N GLN A 246 -0.31 -8.37 -5.96
CA GLN A 246 -0.70 -7.03 -5.53
C GLN A 246 -0.35 -6.80 -4.06
N THR A 247 -0.72 -7.74 -3.17
CA THR A 247 -0.41 -7.64 -1.73
C THR A 247 1.08 -7.49 -1.50
N ILE A 248 1.90 -8.37 -2.06
CA ILE A 248 3.35 -8.34 -1.83
C ILE A 248 3.97 -7.08 -2.48
N SER A 249 3.72 -6.86 -3.77
CA SER A 249 4.39 -5.81 -4.53
C SER A 249 3.96 -4.41 -4.12
N CYS A 250 2.65 -4.20 -3.89
CA CYS A 250 2.11 -2.87 -3.64
C CYS A 250 2.07 -2.52 -2.15
N ARG A 251 1.74 -3.49 -1.29
CA ARG A 251 1.47 -3.24 0.13
C ARG A 251 2.67 -3.54 1.02
N LEU A 252 3.42 -4.61 0.72
CA LEU A 252 4.60 -4.97 1.50
C LEU A 252 5.88 -4.36 0.98
N TRP A 253 6.09 -4.20 -0.32
CA TRP A 253 7.36 -3.64 -0.84
C TRP A 253 7.22 -2.22 -1.39
N GLY A 254 6.05 -1.88 -1.94
CA GLY A 254 5.75 -0.55 -2.43
C GLY A 254 5.87 0.50 -1.33
N ARG A 255 6.66 1.55 -1.56
CA ARG A 255 6.78 2.71 -0.65
C ARG A 255 6.39 4.04 -1.31
N SER A 256 5.85 3.97 -2.51
CA SER A 256 5.29 5.09 -3.24
C SER A 256 4.43 4.55 -4.38
N GLY A 257 3.36 5.26 -4.73
CA GLY A 257 2.48 4.91 -5.83
C GLY A 257 1.98 6.16 -6.56
N PHE A 258 1.34 5.94 -7.71
CA PHE A 258 0.81 7.02 -8.55
C PHE A 258 -0.32 7.80 -7.88
N TYR A 259 -1.15 7.10 -7.11
CA TYR A 259 -2.34 7.66 -6.46
C TYR A 259 -2.11 7.99 -4.98
N GLN A 260 -1.13 7.34 -4.34
CA GLN A 260 -0.77 7.58 -2.95
C GLN A 260 0.75 7.58 -2.79
N SER A 261 1.30 8.73 -2.40
CA SER A 261 2.73 8.92 -2.15
C SER A 261 2.95 9.22 -0.67
N GLY A 262 2.73 8.21 0.18
CA GLY A 262 2.97 8.27 1.63
C GLY A 262 4.23 7.50 2.03
N GLY A 263 4.30 6.21 1.68
CA GLY A 263 5.46 5.36 1.99
C GLY A 263 5.61 4.98 3.46
N ALA A 264 4.61 5.27 4.29
CA ALA A 264 4.51 4.79 5.65
C ALA A 264 3.98 3.35 5.68
N PHE A 265 4.32 2.63 6.74
CA PHE A 265 3.68 1.39 7.14
C PHE A 265 2.55 1.77 8.09
N GLY A 266 1.30 1.48 7.73
CA GLY A 266 0.17 1.53 8.66
C GLY A 266 0.16 0.28 9.54
N PHE A 267 -0.02 0.43 10.85
CA PHE A 267 0.03 -0.70 11.77
C PHE A 267 -1.04 -1.74 11.44
N ARG A 268 -2.30 -1.31 11.37
CA ARG A 268 -3.40 -2.17 10.94
C ARG A 268 -3.24 -2.70 9.53
N ASP A 269 -2.72 -1.86 8.63
CA ASP A 269 -2.60 -2.18 7.20
C ASP A 269 -1.68 -3.38 7.02
N GLN A 270 -0.49 -3.31 7.61
CA GLN A 270 0.52 -4.35 7.47
C GLN A 270 0.04 -5.68 8.03
N LEU A 271 -0.63 -5.67 9.19
CA LEU A 271 -1.17 -6.88 9.80
C LEU A 271 -2.28 -7.52 8.95
N GLN A 272 -3.16 -6.70 8.36
CA GLN A 272 -4.19 -7.17 7.44
C GLN A 272 -3.58 -7.72 6.13
N ASP A 273 -2.61 -7.00 5.56
CA ASP A 273 -1.94 -7.37 4.32
C ASP A 273 -1.22 -8.73 4.46
N VAL A 274 -0.50 -8.97 5.56
CA VAL A 274 0.23 -10.24 5.75
C VAL A 274 -0.67 -11.43 6.06
N MET A 275 -1.87 -11.22 6.59
CA MET A 275 -2.81 -12.34 6.80
C MET A 275 -3.22 -13.03 5.49
N ALA A 276 -3.16 -12.34 4.35
CA ALA A 276 -3.38 -12.94 3.04
C ALA A 276 -2.24 -13.86 2.59
N LEU A 277 -1.05 -13.74 3.20
CA LEU A 277 0.15 -14.46 2.79
C LEU A 277 0.39 -15.75 3.59
N ILE A 278 -0.45 -16.08 4.57
CA ILE A 278 -0.22 -17.18 5.51
C ILE A 278 0.10 -18.52 4.83
N HIS A 279 -0.51 -18.80 3.68
CA HIS A 279 -0.30 -20.06 2.97
C HIS A 279 0.83 -20.02 1.93
N ALA A 280 1.31 -18.82 1.56
CA ALA A 280 2.30 -18.64 0.50
C ALA A 280 3.67 -18.18 1.03
N GLU A 281 3.68 -17.31 2.05
CA GLU A 281 4.87 -16.67 2.60
C GLU A 281 4.76 -16.54 4.13
N SER A 282 4.45 -17.64 4.83
CA SER A 282 4.32 -17.64 6.29
C SER A 282 5.54 -17.06 7.03
N PRO A 283 6.81 -17.23 6.57
CA PRO A 283 7.95 -16.56 7.22
C PRO A 283 7.86 -15.03 7.18
N LEU A 284 7.32 -14.43 6.11
CA LEU A 284 7.08 -12.98 6.04
C LEU A 284 6.02 -12.55 7.05
N VAL A 285 4.96 -13.35 7.22
CA VAL A 285 3.93 -13.08 8.23
C VAL A 285 4.55 -13.04 9.62
N ARG A 286 5.36 -14.04 9.97
CA ARG A 286 6.09 -14.11 11.25
C ARG A 286 6.93 -12.86 11.49
N GLN A 287 7.73 -12.45 10.51
CA GLN A 287 8.57 -11.26 10.60
C GLN A 287 7.75 -9.98 10.80
N HIS A 288 6.62 -9.86 10.12
CA HIS A 288 5.74 -8.70 10.26
C HIS A 288 5.01 -8.64 11.60
N LEU A 289 4.65 -9.78 12.20
CA LEU A 289 4.10 -9.80 13.57
C LEU A 289 5.09 -9.21 14.57
N LEU A 290 6.36 -9.65 14.51
CA LEU A 290 7.42 -9.14 15.38
C LEU A 290 7.76 -7.67 15.08
N LEU A 291 7.74 -7.28 13.81
CA LEU A 291 7.90 -5.87 13.42
C LEU A 291 6.78 -5.01 14.02
N CYS A 292 5.52 -5.42 13.94
CA CYS A 292 4.41 -4.65 14.49
C CYS A 292 4.45 -4.64 16.03
N ALA A 293 4.76 -5.76 16.68
CA ALA A 293 4.99 -5.79 18.13
C ALA A 293 6.08 -4.79 18.57
N SER A 294 7.15 -4.63 17.77
CA SER A 294 8.21 -3.64 18.05
C SER A 294 7.75 -2.17 17.95
N ARG A 295 6.52 -1.93 17.50
CA ARG A 295 5.89 -0.61 17.39
C ARG A 295 4.81 -0.37 18.46
N GLN A 296 4.71 -1.26 19.45
CA GLN A 296 3.84 -1.10 20.62
C GLN A 296 4.54 -0.31 21.73
N PHE A 297 3.79 0.53 22.43
CA PHE A 297 4.23 1.21 23.65
C PHE A 297 3.83 0.39 24.89
N PRO A 298 4.48 0.59 26.06
CA PRO A 298 4.17 -0.17 27.27
C PRO A 298 2.69 -0.11 27.70
N GLU A 299 1.99 0.99 27.37
CA GLU A 299 0.57 1.18 27.66
C GLU A 299 -0.39 0.36 26.77
N GLY A 300 0.13 -0.40 25.81
CA GLY A 300 -0.60 -1.33 24.94
C GLY A 300 -1.09 -0.73 23.61
N ASP A 301 -1.07 0.59 23.46
CA ASP A 301 -1.29 1.26 22.17
C ASP A 301 -0.01 1.28 21.32
N VAL A 302 -0.12 1.76 20.08
CA VAL A 302 0.90 1.55 19.04
C VAL A 302 1.14 2.83 18.23
N GLN A 303 2.22 2.87 17.44
CA GLN A 303 2.29 3.83 16.35
C GLN A 303 1.23 3.47 15.30
N HIS A 304 0.33 4.39 14.99
CA HIS A 304 -0.69 4.24 13.95
C HIS A 304 -0.05 4.00 12.57
N TRP A 305 1.02 4.74 12.27
CA TRP A 305 1.90 4.46 11.14
C TRP A 305 3.33 4.97 11.36
N TRP A 306 4.31 4.42 10.63
CA TRP A 306 5.72 4.84 10.69
C TRP A 306 6.44 4.73 9.34
N HIS A 307 7.55 5.47 9.18
CA HIS A 307 8.45 5.36 8.05
C HIS A 307 9.69 4.54 8.40
N ALA A 308 10.05 3.60 7.54
CA ALA A 308 11.35 2.95 7.59
C ALA A 308 12.43 3.82 6.90
N PRO A 309 13.71 3.74 7.32
CA PRO A 309 14.24 2.85 8.35
C PRO A 309 14.21 3.43 9.77
N SER A 310 14.00 4.74 9.92
CA SER A 310 14.14 5.44 11.21
C SER A 310 13.07 5.04 12.23
N GLY A 311 11.87 4.65 11.77
CA GLY A 311 10.73 4.39 12.65
C GLY A 311 9.99 5.65 13.09
N ARG A 312 10.28 6.80 12.48
CA ARG A 312 9.55 8.04 12.74
C ARG A 312 8.10 7.89 12.27
N GLY A 313 7.15 8.21 13.13
CA GLY A 313 5.75 7.88 12.89
C GLY A 313 4.80 8.66 13.75
N VAL A 314 3.51 8.35 13.62
CA VAL A 314 2.43 8.99 14.36
C VAL A 314 1.90 8.06 15.44
N ARG A 315 1.71 8.59 16.65
CA ARG A 315 0.92 7.97 17.72
C ARG A 315 -0.41 8.74 17.82
N THR A 316 -1.53 8.01 17.90
CA THR A 316 -2.90 8.56 17.89
C THR A 316 -3.72 7.98 19.04
N HIS A 317 -4.96 8.45 19.21
CA HIS A 317 -5.97 7.80 20.04
C HIS A 317 -6.83 6.77 19.28
N CYS A 318 -6.43 6.39 18.05
CA CYS A 318 -7.17 5.45 17.24
C CYS A 318 -7.20 4.08 17.93
N SER A 319 -8.39 3.48 18.04
CA SER A 319 -8.62 2.38 18.98
C SER A 319 -8.64 0.99 18.36
N ASP A 320 -8.59 0.87 17.03
CA ASP A 320 -8.56 -0.43 16.36
C ASP A 320 -7.14 -0.97 16.12
N ASP A 321 -6.17 -0.09 15.88
CA ASP A 321 -4.82 -0.43 15.41
C ASP A 321 -4.19 -1.59 16.18
N TYR A 322 -4.11 -1.48 17.50
CA TYR A 322 -3.43 -2.46 18.35
C TYR A 322 -4.16 -3.81 18.40
N LEU A 323 -5.47 -3.87 18.16
CA LEU A 323 -6.26 -5.10 18.18
C LEU A 323 -6.03 -5.99 16.95
N TRP A 324 -5.45 -5.45 15.88
CA TRP A 324 -5.06 -6.26 14.72
C TRP A 324 -3.92 -7.22 15.04
N LEU A 325 -3.05 -6.89 16.01
CA LEU A 325 -1.92 -7.74 16.39
C LEU A 325 -2.39 -9.09 16.97
N PRO A 326 -3.25 -9.13 18.02
CA PRO A 326 -3.77 -10.39 18.52
C PRO A 326 -4.58 -11.16 17.46
N LEU A 327 -5.37 -10.49 16.61
CA LEU A 327 -6.10 -11.19 15.54
C LEU A 327 -5.14 -11.90 14.56
N ALA A 328 -4.14 -11.18 14.06
CA ALA A 328 -3.18 -11.71 13.10
C ALA A 328 -2.33 -12.83 13.73
N THR A 329 -1.93 -12.68 14.99
CA THR A 329 -1.22 -13.73 15.74
C THR A 329 -2.06 -14.99 15.89
N CYS A 330 -3.34 -14.88 16.27
CA CYS A 330 -4.26 -16.03 16.32
C CYS A 330 -4.37 -16.73 14.96
N ARG A 331 -4.50 -15.96 13.87
CA ARG A 331 -4.60 -16.53 12.52
C ARG A 331 -3.31 -17.22 12.09
N TYR A 332 -2.15 -16.62 12.37
CA TYR A 332 -0.84 -17.19 12.05
C TYR A 332 -0.62 -18.50 12.82
N VAL A 333 -0.68 -18.48 14.15
CA VAL A 333 -0.42 -19.67 14.98
C VAL A 333 -1.43 -20.77 14.69
N GLY A 334 -2.72 -20.41 14.51
CA GLY A 334 -3.76 -21.37 14.18
C GLY A 334 -3.55 -22.07 12.83
N ALA A 335 -3.00 -21.35 11.83
CA ALA A 335 -2.78 -21.90 10.50
C ALA A 335 -1.44 -22.62 10.33
N THR A 336 -0.38 -22.17 11.02
CA THR A 336 0.99 -22.70 10.84
C THR A 336 1.39 -23.69 11.93
N GLY A 337 0.78 -23.62 13.12
CA GLY A 337 1.22 -24.35 14.30
C GLY A 337 2.53 -23.84 14.92
N ASP A 338 3.09 -22.73 14.44
CA ASP A 338 4.30 -22.11 15.01
C ASP A 338 3.97 -21.41 16.34
N THR A 339 3.90 -22.18 17.42
CA THR A 339 3.72 -21.65 18.77
C THR A 339 4.98 -20.95 19.30
N GLY A 340 6.15 -21.24 18.72
CA GLY A 340 7.42 -20.64 19.14
C GLY A 340 7.46 -19.13 18.93
N VAL A 341 6.70 -18.59 17.97
CA VAL A 341 6.57 -17.14 17.77
C VAL A 341 6.01 -16.42 19.00
N LEU A 342 5.19 -17.08 19.82
CA LEU A 342 4.55 -16.47 20.98
C LEU A 342 5.56 -16.07 22.05
N GLU A 343 6.67 -16.80 22.14
CA GLU A 343 7.74 -16.63 23.13
C GLU A 343 8.83 -15.62 22.70
N GLU A 344 8.80 -15.19 21.44
CA GLU A 344 9.77 -14.25 20.89
C GLU A 344 9.74 -12.92 21.65
N GLN A 345 10.90 -12.53 22.17
CA GLN A 345 11.02 -11.32 22.97
C GLN A 345 11.16 -10.09 22.08
N VAL A 346 10.23 -9.15 22.22
CA VAL A 346 10.20 -7.91 21.46
C VAL A 346 10.17 -6.71 22.40
N ARG A 347 11.02 -5.71 22.13
CA ARG A 347 11.09 -4.46 22.91
C ARG A 347 9.93 -3.54 22.59
N PHE A 348 9.48 -2.79 23.58
CA PHE A 348 8.52 -1.70 23.38
C PHE A 348 9.22 -0.43 22.87
N LEU A 349 8.43 0.48 22.31
CA LEU A 349 8.84 1.86 22.08
C LEU A 349 8.78 2.68 23.36
N GLU A 350 9.57 3.75 23.43
CA GLU A 350 9.48 4.77 24.48
C GLU A 350 8.97 6.08 23.87
N GLY A 351 7.94 6.65 24.48
CA GLY A 351 7.38 7.94 24.06
C GLY A 351 6.25 8.37 24.99
N ARG A 352 6.05 9.69 25.13
CA ARG A 352 4.97 10.22 25.96
C ARG A 352 3.59 9.76 25.45
N PRO A 353 2.59 9.61 26.32
CA PRO A 353 1.21 9.46 25.88
C PRO A 353 0.75 10.64 25.02
N VAL A 354 -0.20 10.40 24.13
CA VAL A 354 -0.91 11.47 23.42
C VAL A 354 -1.76 12.22 24.44
N ASN A 355 -1.66 13.55 24.49
CA ASN A 355 -2.42 14.33 25.45
C ASN A 355 -3.93 14.29 25.12
N PRO A 356 -4.84 14.47 26.09
CA PRO A 356 -6.28 14.48 25.82
C PRO A 356 -6.72 15.53 24.79
N ASP A 357 -6.04 16.67 24.74
CA ASP A 357 -6.35 17.77 23.81
C ASP A 357 -5.62 17.63 22.45
N GLU A 358 -4.79 16.60 22.28
CA GLU A 358 -4.08 16.30 21.04
C GLU A 358 -4.76 15.13 20.32
N ASP A 359 -5.03 15.30 19.03
CA ASP A 359 -5.48 14.20 18.16
C ASP A 359 -4.36 13.16 17.97
N SER A 360 -3.14 13.66 17.71
CA SER A 360 -1.97 12.85 17.44
C SER A 360 -0.67 13.66 17.56
N TYR A 361 0.48 12.98 17.59
CA TYR A 361 1.78 13.62 17.39
C TYR A 361 2.69 12.78 16.50
N TYR A 362 3.56 13.46 15.74
CA TYR A 362 4.57 12.85 14.88
C TYR A 362 5.96 12.97 15.52
N ASP A 363 6.61 11.83 15.79
CA ASP A 363 7.94 11.84 16.42
C ASP A 363 8.76 10.59 16.07
N LEU A 364 10.05 10.63 16.43
CA LEU A 364 10.94 9.47 16.46
C LEU A 364 10.96 8.92 17.89
N PRO A 365 10.22 7.85 18.18
CA PRO A 365 10.20 7.27 19.52
C PRO A 365 11.56 6.67 19.88
N GLY A 366 11.85 6.63 21.19
CA GLY A 366 12.95 5.85 21.74
C GLY A 366 12.64 4.35 21.68
N THR A 367 13.62 3.53 22.03
CA THR A 367 13.41 2.09 22.27
C THR A 367 13.51 1.86 23.77
N SER A 368 12.48 1.24 24.34
CA SER A 368 12.48 0.89 25.76
C SER A 368 13.48 -0.24 26.06
N ASP A 369 14.01 -0.25 27.28
CA ASP A 369 14.74 -1.41 27.82
C ASP A 369 13.79 -2.57 28.17
N ASP A 370 12.51 -2.27 28.35
CA ASP A 370 11.48 -3.28 28.58
C ASP A 370 11.19 -4.07 27.31
N SER A 371 11.11 -5.39 27.46
CA SER A 371 10.67 -6.33 26.43
C SER A 371 9.67 -7.32 27.01
N ALA A 372 8.87 -7.90 26.13
CA ALA A 372 7.94 -8.95 26.49
C ALA A 372 7.78 -9.93 25.32
N SER A 373 7.20 -11.10 25.61
CA SER A 373 6.86 -12.10 24.60
C SER A 373 5.80 -11.54 23.63
N LEU A 374 5.75 -12.03 22.38
CA LEU A 374 4.67 -11.64 21.45
C LEU A 374 3.27 -11.91 22.05
N TYR A 375 3.13 -12.98 22.84
CA TYR A 375 1.89 -13.25 23.57
C TYR A 375 1.53 -12.11 24.52
N ASP A 376 2.49 -11.61 25.32
CA ASP A 376 2.27 -10.49 26.24
C ASP A 376 1.95 -9.17 25.53
N HIS A 377 2.56 -8.92 24.36
CA HIS A 377 2.20 -7.77 23.50
C HIS A 377 0.73 -7.85 23.07
N CYS A 378 0.26 -9.05 22.70
CA CYS A 378 -1.14 -9.31 22.36
C CYS A 378 -2.06 -9.11 23.58
N VAL A 379 -1.69 -9.63 24.75
CA VAL A 379 -2.43 -9.43 26.00
C VAL A 379 -2.58 -7.94 26.32
N ARG A 380 -1.51 -7.16 26.24
CA ARG A 380 -1.54 -5.70 26.48
C ARG A 380 -2.44 -4.97 25.48
N ALA A 381 -2.41 -5.35 24.20
CA ALA A 381 -3.31 -4.79 23.20
C ALA A 381 -4.79 -5.07 23.53
N ILE A 382 -5.11 -6.30 23.92
CA ILE A 382 -6.49 -6.67 24.32
C ILE A 382 -6.91 -5.87 25.55
N LEU A 383 -6.08 -5.82 26.59
CA LEU A 383 -6.34 -5.06 27.81
C LEU A 383 -6.54 -3.56 27.52
N ARG A 384 -5.80 -3.02 26.55
CA ARG A 384 -5.97 -1.64 26.09
C ARG A 384 -7.34 -1.40 25.44
N GLY A 385 -7.84 -2.38 24.68
CA GLY A 385 -9.15 -2.34 24.02
C GLY A 385 -10.35 -2.56 24.93
N LEU A 386 -10.16 -3.10 26.15
CA LEU A 386 -11.20 -3.27 27.17
C LEU A 386 -11.55 -1.95 27.87
N ARG A 387 -11.88 -0.92 27.08
CA ARG A 387 -12.31 0.40 27.53
C ARG A 387 -13.63 0.74 26.89
N PHE A 388 -14.65 0.92 27.72
CA PHE A 388 -16.02 1.04 27.27
C PHE A 388 -16.61 2.39 27.66
N GLY A 389 -17.50 2.93 26.82
CA GLY A 389 -18.24 4.14 27.10
C GLY A 389 -19.54 3.87 27.87
N THR A 390 -20.48 4.82 27.79
CA THR A 390 -21.71 4.81 28.60
C THR A 390 -22.68 3.70 28.22
N HIS A 391 -22.67 3.28 26.95
CA HIS A 391 -23.49 2.15 26.49
C HIS A 391 -22.76 0.82 26.65
N GLY A 392 -21.55 0.85 27.21
CA GLY A 392 -20.69 -0.31 27.39
C GLY A 392 -20.08 -0.80 26.07
N LEU A 393 -20.05 0.01 25.02
CA LEU A 393 -19.39 -0.30 23.76
C LEU A 393 -17.96 0.24 23.77
N PRO A 394 -17.01 -0.33 22.99
CA PRO A 394 -15.63 0.14 23.00
C PRO A 394 -15.51 1.60 22.55
N LEU A 395 -14.63 2.36 23.20
CA LEU A 395 -14.38 3.75 22.85
C LEU A 395 -13.73 3.86 21.45
N ILE A 396 -14.26 4.73 20.61
CA ILE A 396 -13.73 4.95 19.25
C ILE A 396 -12.49 5.85 19.24
N GLY A 397 -12.27 6.68 20.26
CA GLY A 397 -11.13 7.59 20.31
C GLY A 397 -11.10 8.55 19.11
N SER A 398 -9.92 8.72 18.49
CA SER A 398 -9.74 9.56 17.29
C SER A 398 -10.03 8.82 15.98
N GLY A 399 -10.77 7.71 16.03
CA GLY A 399 -11.16 6.91 14.89
C GLY A 399 -11.01 5.42 15.17
N ASP A 400 -11.70 4.61 14.38
CA ASP A 400 -11.45 3.17 14.29
C ASP A 400 -10.93 2.85 12.88
N TRP A 401 -11.30 1.72 12.28
CA TRP A 401 -10.87 1.39 10.92
C TRP A 401 -11.24 2.46 9.88
N ASN A 402 -12.33 3.20 10.09
CA ASN A 402 -12.61 4.38 9.27
C ASN A 402 -11.93 5.61 9.88
N ASP A 403 -10.71 5.89 9.42
CA ASP A 403 -9.91 7.03 9.87
C ASP A 403 -10.65 8.37 9.70
N GLY A 404 -11.59 8.46 8.76
CA GLY A 404 -12.39 9.66 8.49
C GLY A 404 -13.38 10.03 9.59
N MET A 405 -13.65 9.13 10.53
CA MET A 405 -14.55 9.32 11.67
C MET A 405 -13.82 9.85 12.92
N ASN A 406 -12.80 10.70 12.73
CA ASN A 406 -11.88 11.10 13.77
C ASN A 406 -12.44 12.06 14.84
N LEU A 407 -13.64 12.63 14.63
CA LEU A 407 -14.30 13.50 15.61
C LEU A 407 -15.43 12.82 16.37
N VAL A 408 -15.75 11.55 16.09
CA VAL A 408 -16.83 10.84 16.77
C VAL A 408 -16.56 10.70 18.27
N GLY A 409 -15.32 10.41 18.66
CA GLY A 409 -14.90 10.22 20.05
C GLY A 409 -13.77 11.14 20.51
N ALA A 410 -13.64 12.33 19.91
CA ALA A 410 -12.52 13.25 20.18
C ALA A 410 -12.43 13.69 21.65
N LYS A 411 -13.52 13.66 22.41
CA LYS A 411 -13.56 13.95 23.86
C LYS A 411 -13.45 12.68 24.73
N GLY A 412 -13.13 11.54 24.12
CA GLY A 412 -12.90 10.26 24.80
C GLY A 412 -14.16 9.59 25.34
N ARG A 413 -15.35 9.91 24.79
CA ARG A 413 -16.63 9.34 25.21
C ARG A 413 -17.36 8.60 24.10
N GLY A 414 -17.09 8.94 22.84
CA GLY A 414 -17.69 8.29 21.69
C GLY A 414 -17.36 6.79 21.63
N GLU A 415 -18.29 6.01 21.12
CA GLU A 415 -18.25 4.54 21.12
C GLU A 415 -18.43 3.98 19.70
N SER A 416 -17.77 2.85 19.39
CA SER A 416 -17.87 2.19 18.08
C SER A 416 -18.53 0.82 18.18
N VAL A 417 -19.59 0.62 17.39
CA VAL A 417 -20.28 -0.68 17.28
C VAL A 417 -19.46 -1.66 16.45
N TRP A 418 -18.85 -1.18 15.36
CA TRP A 418 -17.92 -1.99 14.55
C TRP A 418 -16.76 -2.52 15.40
N LEU A 419 -16.13 -1.64 16.20
CA LEU A 419 -15.04 -2.02 17.09
C LEU A 419 -15.49 -3.03 18.15
N GLY A 420 -16.74 -2.95 18.60
CA GLY A 420 -17.33 -3.97 19.48
C GLY A 420 -17.40 -5.35 18.82
N PHE A 421 -17.88 -5.45 17.59
CA PHE A 421 -17.86 -6.71 16.85
C PHE A 421 -16.43 -7.21 16.59
N PHE A 422 -15.52 -6.31 16.22
CA PHE A 422 -14.12 -6.65 16.01
C PHE A 422 -13.43 -7.16 17.30
N LEU A 423 -13.63 -6.46 18.41
CA LEU A 423 -13.09 -6.85 19.72
C LEU A 423 -13.67 -8.18 20.20
N TYR A 424 -14.97 -8.44 19.99
CA TYR A 424 -15.55 -9.77 20.25
C TYR A 424 -14.81 -10.87 19.47
N ALA A 425 -14.61 -10.65 18.17
CA ALA A 425 -13.86 -11.56 17.31
C ALA A 425 -12.42 -11.80 17.77
N VAL A 426 -11.75 -10.77 18.31
CA VAL A 426 -10.41 -10.88 18.90
C VAL A 426 -10.46 -11.71 20.19
N LEU A 427 -11.36 -11.36 21.12
CA LEU A 427 -11.47 -12.03 22.42
C LEU A 427 -11.77 -13.52 22.27
N THR A 428 -12.71 -13.90 21.39
CA THR A 428 -13.07 -15.30 21.17
C THR A 428 -11.93 -16.11 20.54
N ARG A 429 -11.19 -15.54 19.59
CA ARG A 429 -10.04 -16.23 18.97
C ARG A 429 -8.85 -16.31 19.92
N PHE A 430 -8.64 -15.26 20.71
CA PHE A 430 -7.51 -15.20 21.63
C PHE A 430 -7.75 -16.04 22.88
N SER A 431 -8.99 -16.26 23.33
CA SER A 431 -9.27 -17.18 24.43
C SER A 431 -8.82 -18.61 24.08
N ASP A 432 -9.06 -19.06 22.85
CA ASP A 432 -8.59 -20.36 22.38
C ASP A 432 -7.06 -20.44 22.30
N LEU A 433 -6.40 -19.36 21.86
CA LEU A 433 -4.94 -19.28 21.84
C LEU A 433 -4.36 -19.32 23.26
N ALA A 434 -4.91 -18.53 24.18
CA ALA A 434 -4.50 -18.45 25.58
C ALA A 434 -4.61 -19.81 26.28
N ARG A 435 -5.70 -20.57 26.07
CA ARG A 435 -5.82 -21.94 26.60
C ARG A 435 -4.72 -22.86 26.07
N ARG A 436 -4.40 -22.78 24.78
CA ARG A 436 -3.33 -23.59 24.17
C ARG A 436 -1.94 -23.18 24.64
N HIS A 437 -1.81 -21.94 25.10
CA HIS A 437 -0.60 -21.37 25.69
C HIS A 437 -0.54 -21.54 27.23
N ASP A 438 -1.42 -22.35 27.81
CA ASP A 438 -1.49 -22.62 29.25
C ASP A 438 -1.78 -21.38 30.14
N ASP A 439 -2.57 -20.45 29.62
CA ASP A 439 -3.09 -19.28 30.36
C ASP A 439 -4.63 -19.33 30.48
N PRO A 440 -5.17 -20.24 31.33
CA PRO A 440 -6.61 -20.37 31.51
C PRO A 440 -7.25 -19.15 32.17
N ALA A 441 -6.46 -18.36 32.92
CA ALA A 441 -6.96 -17.15 33.58
C ALA A 441 -7.30 -16.07 32.56
N PHE A 442 -6.40 -15.81 31.61
CA PHE A 442 -6.67 -14.83 30.56
C PHE A 442 -7.69 -15.32 29.55
N ALA A 443 -7.72 -16.62 29.24
CA ALA A 443 -8.78 -17.21 28.44
C ALA A 443 -10.17 -16.97 29.05
N GLY A 444 -10.34 -17.27 30.34
CA GLY A 444 -11.60 -17.04 31.06
C GLY A 444 -12.00 -15.56 31.10
N ARG A 445 -11.02 -14.65 31.23
CA ARG A 445 -11.27 -13.20 31.11
C ARG A 445 -11.79 -12.83 29.73
N CYS A 446 -11.15 -13.31 28.66
CA CYS A 446 -11.58 -13.04 27.29
C CYS A 446 -13.01 -13.52 27.04
N GLU A 447 -13.37 -14.72 27.52
CA GLU A 447 -14.71 -15.29 27.39
C GLU A 447 -15.77 -14.46 28.12
N SER A 448 -15.48 -14.04 29.36
CA SER A 448 -16.39 -13.21 30.15
C SER A 448 -16.64 -11.84 29.51
N GLU A 449 -15.57 -11.20 29.01
CA GLU A 449 -15.66 -9.91 28.34
C GLU A 449 -16.40 -10.02 27.00
N ALA A 450 -16.12 -11.08 26.22
CA ALA A 450 -16.82 -11.35 24.97
C ALA A 450 -18.32 -11.59 25.20
N ALA A 451 -18.68 -12.39 26.21
CA ALA A 451 -20.08 -12.64 26.56
C ALA A 451 -20.82 -11.34 26.94
N SER A 452 -20.18 -10.49 27.75
CA SER A 452 -20.75 -9.21 28.17
C SER A 452 -20.83 -8.21 27.00
N LEU A 453 -19.82 -8.17 26.13
CA LEU A 453 -19.79 -7.30 24.96
C LEU A 453 -20.87 -7.66 23.95
N ARG A 454 -21.11 -8.96 23.72
CA ARG A 454 -22.18 -9.44 22.85
C ARG A 454 -23.55 -8.92 23.26
N LEU A 455 -23.88 -8.97 24.55
CA LEU A 455 -25.15 -8.46 25.07
C LEU A 455 -25.29 -6.95 24.83
N ARG A 456 -24.23 -6.19 25.09
CA ARG A 456 -24.18 -4.74 24.88
C ARG A 456 -24.31 -4.34 23.40
N LEU A 457 -23.73 -5.11 22.49
CA LEU A 457 -23.89 -4.94 21.04
C LEU A 457 -25.34 -5.16 20.60
N GLU A 458 -26.00 -6.18 21.13
CA GLU A 458 -27.41 -6.46 20.82
C GLU A 458 -28.39 -5.43 21.40
N GLU A 459 -28.08 -4.89 22.58
CA GLU A 459 -28.91 -3.89 23.25
C GLU A 459 -28.70 -2.48 22.67
N ALA A 460 -27.46 -2.01 22.64
CA ALA A 460 -27.13 -0.64 22.27
C ALA A 460 -26.75 -0.47 20.80
N GLY A 461 -26.31 -1.54 20.13
CA GLY A 461 -25.94 -1.49 18.72
C GLY A 461 -27.13 -1.60 17.77
N TRP A 462 -28.21 -2.30 18.13
CA TRP A 462 -29.33 -2.53 17.21
C TRP A 462 -30.22 -1.29 17.02
N ASP A 463 -30.46 -0.89 15.76
CA ASP A 463 -31.30 0.27 15.40
C ASP A 463 -32.71 -0.11 14.90
N GLY A 464 -33.04 -1.40 14.82
CA GLY A 464 -34.35 -1.90 14.41
C GLY A 464 -34.33 -2.70 13.12
N ALA A 465 -33.51 -2.29 12.14
CA ALA A 465 -33.32 -3.00 10.86
C ALA A 465 -31.84 -3.26 10.53
N TRP A 466 -30.92 -2.53 11.14
CA TRP A 466 -29.48 -2.71 11.02
C TRP A 466 -28.80 -2.26 12.33
N TYR A 467 -27.51 -2.52 12.46
CA TYR A 467 -26.71 -2.04 13.58
C TYR A 467 -26.23 -0.60 13.33
N ARG A 468 -26.27 0.22 14.38
CA ARG A 468 -25.67 1.55 14.39
C ARG A 468 -24.19 1.47 14.07
N ARG A 469 -23.63 2.57 13.59
CA ARG A 469 -22.21 2.68 13.32
C ARG A 469 -21.42 3.01 14.58
N ALA A 470 -21.91 3.98 15.34
CA ALA A 470 -21.23 4.54 16.51
C ALA A 470 -22.18 5.41 17.35
N TYR A 471 -21.66 5.90 18.48
CA TYR A 471 -22.22 7.01 19.25
C TYR A 471 -21.18 8.13 19.34
N PHE A 472 -21.60 9.38 19.18
CA PHE A 472 -20.76 10.55 19.41
C PHE A 472 -20.49 10.75 20.90
N ASP A 473 -19.54 11.64 21.23
CA ASP A 473 -19.22 12.02 22.62
C ASP A 473 -20.41 12.56 23.43
N ASP A 474 -21.45 13.08 22.77
CA ASP A 474 -22.69 13.58 23.38
C ASP A 474 -23.78 12.50 23.52
N GLY A 475 -23.50 11.27 23.08
CA GLY A 475 -24.42 10.14 23.10
C GLY A 475 -25.39 10.10 21.91
N SER A 476 -25.31 11.04 20.95
CA SER A 476 -26.10 10.97 19.74
C SER A 476 -25.66 9.80 18.84
N PRO A 477 -26.60 9.08 18.18
CA PRO A 477 -26.26 7.93 17.36
C PRO A 477 -25.71 8.36 15.98
N LEU A 478 -24.84 7.52 15.43
CA LEU A 478 -24.38 7.56 14.03
C LEU A 478 -24.70 6.22 13.36
N GLY A 479 -25.06 6.21 12.07
CA GLY A 479 -25.49 4.98 11.41
C GLY A 479 -26.90 4.55 11.84
N SER A 480 -27.78 5.49 12.18
CA SER A 480 -29.15 5.24 12.62
C SER A 480 -30.15 5.74 11.59
N SER A 481 -31.28 5.05 11.49
CA SER A 481 -32.50 5.47 10.78
C SER A 481 -32.99 6.87 11.17
N ARG A 482 -32.59 7.37 12.36
CA ARG A 482 -32.89 8.73 12.84
C ARG A 482 -32.00 9.81 12.24
N ASN A 483 -30.87 9.45 11.63
CA ASN A 483 -29.95 10.41 11.02
C ASN A 483 -30.47 10.85 9.63
N ALA A 484 -30.17 12.10 9.25
CA ALA A 484 -30.45 12.58 7.90
C ALA A 484 -29.43 12.03 6.88
N GLU A 485 -28.19 11.84 7.30
CA GLU A 485 -27.04 11.36 6.53
C GLU A 485 -26.36 10.23 7.31
N CYS A 486 -25.65 9.34 6.61
CA CYS A 486 -25.06 8.12 7.17
C CYS A 486 -26.07 7.35 8.03
N GLN A 487 -27.19 6.97 7.42
CA GLN A 487 -28.22 6.18 8.09
C GLN A 487 -27.78 4.73 8.24
N ILE A 488 -27.06 4.21 7.25
CA ILE A 488 -26.47 2.87 7.28
C ILE A 488 -25.03 2.96 6.81
N ASP A 489 -24.18 2.15 7.44
CA ASP A 489 -22.78 1.95 7.10
C ASP A 489 -22.52 0.44 6.97
N SER A 490 -21.75 0.05 5.95
CA SER A 490 -21.53 -1.35 5.60
C SER A 490 -20.69 -2.10 6.63
N ILE A 491 -19.71 -1.46 7.28
CA ILE A 491 -18.70 -2.21 8.03
C ILE A 491 -19.27 -2.79 9.33
N ALA A 492 -20.13 -2.05 10.02
CA ALA A 492 -20.80 -2.56 11.22
C ALA A 492 -21.70 -3.78 10.91
N GLN A 493 -22.34 -3.79 9.74
CA GLN A 493 -23.23 -4.90 9.34
C GLN A 493 -22.41 -6.13 8.95
N SER A 494 -21.39 -5.95 8.11
CA SER A 494 -20.52 -7.05 7.70
C SER A 494 -19.88 -7.71 8.92
N TRP A 495 -19.38 -6.91 9.88
CA TRP A 495 -18.75 -7.44 11.09
C TRP A 495 -19.73 -8.00 12.12
N SER A 496 -21.02 -7.64 12.06
CA SER A 496 -22.05 -8.32 12.86
C SER A 496 -22.09 -9.80 12.53
N VAL A 497 -21.91 -10.16 11.25
CA VAL A 497 -21.77 -11.54 10.76
C VAL A 497 -20.37 -12.09 11.05
N LEU A 498 -19.31 -11.43 10.56
CA LEU A 498 -17.94 -11.97 10.58
C LEU A 498 -17.38 -12.20 12.00
N SER A 499 -17.91 -11.49 12.98
CA SER A 499 -17.57 -11.71 14.39
C SER A 499 -18.27 -12.92 15.02
N GLY A 500 -19.41 -13.35 14.47
CA GLY A 500 -20.29 -14.34 15.06
C GLY A 500 -21.01 -13.85 16.34
N ALA A 501 -20.92 -12.56 16.68
CA ALA A 501 -21.49 -12.04 17.92
C ALA A 501 -23.00 -11.77 17.80
N ALA A 502 -23.43 -11.30 16.63
CA ALA A 502 -24.80 -10.83 16.43
C ALA A 502 -25.83 -11.96 16.53
N ASP A 503 -27.05 -11.60 16.92
CA ASP A 503 -28.20 -12.50 16.73
C ASP A 503 -28.32 -12.86 15.23
N PRO A 504 -28.42 -14.15 14.84
CA PRO A 504 -28.41 -14.56 13.44
C PRO A 504 -29.55 -13.97 12.60
N ALA A 505 -30.72 -13.73 13.18
CA ALA A 505 -31.85 -13.15 12.44
C ALA A 505 -31.63 -11.64 12.21
N ARG A 506 -31.09 -10.93 13.21
CA ARG A 506 -30.70 -9.53 13.07
C ARG A 506 -29.54 -9.35 12.10
N ALA A 507 -28.54 -10.21 12.14
CA ALA A 507 -27.40 -10.18 11.22
C ALA A 507 -27.87 -10.35 9.76
N ARG A 508 -28.80 -11.29 9.51
CA ARG A 508 -29.42 -11.46 8.18
C ARG A 508 -30.20 -10.21 7.76
N THR A 509 -31.01 -9.67 8.66
CA THR A 509 -31.78 -8.44 8.41
C THR A 509 -30.87 -7.25 8.08
N ALA A 510 -29.74 -7.11 8.80
CA ALA A 510 -28.75 -6.07 8.56
C ALA A 510 -28.08 -6.21 7.19
N MET A 511 -27.73 -7.44 6.78
CA MET A 511 -27.16 -7.71 5.46
C MET A 511 -28.17 -7.55 4.32
N ASP A 512 -29.46 -7.84 4.55
CA ASP A 512 -30.53 -7.49 3.61
C ASP A 512 -30.63 -5.96 3.42
N ALA A 513 -30.41 -5.17 4.48
CA ALA A 513 -30.35 -3.72 4.36
C ALA A 513 -29.11 -3.23 3.59
N VAL A 514 -27.95 -3.89 3.74
CA VAL A 514 -26.76 -3.63 2.92
C VAL A 514 -27.06 -3.88 1.45
N ASP A 515 -27.64 -5.03 1.11
CA ASP A 515 -28.02 -5.38 -0.27
C ASP A 515 -28.98 -4.34 -0.87
N ALA A 516 -30.03 -3.99 -0.11
CA ALA A 516 -31.06 -3.09 -0.60
C ALA A 516 -30.58 -1.64 -0.78
N ARG A 517 -29.65 -1.17 0.05
CA ARG A 517 -29.27 0.25 0.11
C ARG A 517 -27.89 0.58 -0.45
N LEU A 518 -26.93 -0.33 -0.29
CA LEU A 518 -25.52 -0.06 -0.57
C LEU A 518 -25.02 -0.75 -1.84
N VAL A 519 -25.63 -1.87 -2.25
CA VAL A 519 -25.28 -2.57 -3.49
C VAL A 519 -25.97 -1.88 -4.68
N ARG A 520 -25.19 -1.13 -5.46
CA ARG A 520 -25.64 -0.36 -6.62
C ARG A 520 -25.32 -1.12 -7.90
N ARG A 521 -26.25 -1.99 -8.30
CA ARG A 521 -26.13 -2.87 -9.46
C ARG A 521 -25.96 -2.09 -10.77
N ASP A 522 -26.74 -1.02 -10.96
CA ASP A 522 -26.68 -0.18 -12.16
C ASP A 522 -25.34 0.56 -12.30
N ASP A 523 -24.82 1.07 -11.18
CA ASP A 523 -23.53 1.78 -11.12
C ASP A 523 -22.32 0.82 -10.97
N ARG A 524 -22.61 -0.48 -10.86
CA ARG A 524 -21.66 -1.57 -10.63
C ARG A 524 -20.70 -1.36 -9.45
N LEU A 525 -21.22 -0.94 -8.30
CA LEU A 525 -20.43 -0.68 -7.09
C LEU A 525 -21.18 -1.00 -5.80
N VAL A 526 -20.44 -1.08 -4.69
CA VAL A 526 -20.98 -1.24 -3.33
C VAL A 526 -20.52 -0.07 -2.46
N ARG A 527 -21.46 0.79 -2.07
CA ARG A 527 -21.18 1.99 -1.26
C ARG A 527 -20.77 1.61 0.16
N LEU A 528 -19.89 2.41 0.76
CA LEU A 528 -19.53 2.28 2.18
C LEU A 528 -20.70 2.66 3.10
N LEU A 529 -21.38 3.76 2.80
CA LEU A 529 -22.46 4.32 3.61
C LEU A 529 -23.50 5.04 2.75
N ASP A 530 -24.70 5.24 3.30
CA ASP A 530 -25.78 5.96 2.64
C ASP A 530 -26.78 6.60 3.65
N PRO A 531 -27.28 7.81 3.38
CA PRO A 531 -26.78 8.79 2.41
C PRO A 531 -25.37 9.31 2.78
N PRO A 532 -24.58 9.86 1.84
CA PRO A 532 -23.33 10.54 2.16
C PRO A 532 -23.55 11.79 3.03
N PHE A 533 -22.51 12.20 3.77
CA PHE A 533 -22.48 13.46 4.49
C PHE A 533 -22.36 14.66 3.52
N ASP A 534 -23.16 15.70 3.72
CA ASP A 534 -23.15 16.89 2.87
C ASP A 534 -23.58 18.14 3.65
N THR A 535 -24.83 18.15 4.10
CA THR A 535 -25.53 19.33 4.62
C THR A 535 -25.95 19.24 6.08
N SER A 536 -25.99 18.06 6.68
CA SER A 536 -26.42 17.90 8.07
C SER A 536 -25.44 18.54 9.07
N ASP A 537 -25.87 18.79 10.30
CA ASP A 537 -24.97 19.26 11.37
C ASP A 537 -24.09 18.15 11.98
N LEU A 538 -24.26 16.89 11.54
CA LEU A 538 -23.41 15.78 12.00
C LEU A 538 -21.96 16.03 11.55
N ASP A 539 -21.02 15.94 12.48
CA ASP A 539 -19.60 16.14 12.22
C ASP A 539 -18.78 14.92 12.69
N PRO A 540 -18.75 13.85 11.89
CA PRO A 540 -17.92 12.67 12.18
C PRO A 540 -16.41 12.95 12.05
N GLY A 541 -16.00 14.07 11.46
CA GLY A 541 -14.59 14.36 11.17
C GLY A 541 -14.31 14.55 9.68
N TYR A 542 -13.07 14.30 9.27
CA TYR A 542 -12.60 14.69 7.95
C TYR A 542 -13.30 13.94 6.80
N ILE A 543 -14.00 12.84 7.05
CA ILE A 543 -14.84 12.16 6.06
C ILE A 543 -15.82 13.13 5.38
N LYS A 544 -16.35 14.11 6.13
CA LYS A 544 -17.24 15.15 5.59
C LYS A 544 -16.50 16.20 4.73
N GLY A 545 -15.18 16.19 4.74
CA GLY A 545 -14.34 16.97 3.83
C GLY A 545 -14.31 16.40 2.40
N TYR A 546 -14.71 15.14 2.21
CA TYR A 546 -14.89 14.58 0.88
C TYR A 546 -16.26 14.93 0.30
N VAL A 547 -16.30 15.17 -1.01
CA VAL A 547 -17.55 15.37 -1.75
C VAL A 547 -18.40 14.09 -1.68
N PRO A 548 -19.75 14.20 -1.61
CA PRO A 548 -20.64 13.05 -1.69
C PRO A 548 -20.31 12.09 -2.85
N GLY A 549 -20.21 10.79 -2.53
CA GLY A 549 -19.87 9.73 -3.48
C GLY A 549 -18.37 9.48 -3.67
N VAL A 550 -17.50 10.16 -2.91
CA VAL A 550 -16.04 10.02 -3.03
C VAL A 550 -15.46 9.36 -1.80
N ARG A 551 -14.63 8.32 -2.01
CA ARG A 551 -13.92 7.56 -0.98
C ARG A 551 -14.85 7.10 0.15
N GLU A 552 -14.53 7.42 1.40
CA GLU A 552 -15.29 7.03 2.58
C GLU A 552 -16.67 7.72 2.63
N ASN A 553 -16.84 8.89 1.99
CA ASN A 553 -18.11 9.62 2.00
C ASN A 553 -19.08 9.12 0.93
N GLY A 554 -19.54 7.88 1.07
CA GLY A 554 -20.56 7.26 0.20
C GLY A 554 -20.05 6.77 -1.17
N GLY A 555 -18.73 6.76 -1.39
CA GLY A 555 -18.11 5.98 -2.47
C GLY A 555 -18.04 4.49 -2.12
N GLN A 556 -17.54 3.67 -3.05
CA GLN A 556 -17.12 2.32 -2.71
C GLN A 556 -15.71 2.37 -2.13
N TYR A 557 -15.58 1.92 -0.88
CA TYR A 557 -14.30 1.56 -0.32
C TYR A 557 -14.16 0.05 -0.43
N THR A 558 -13.33 -0.43 -1.37
CA THR A 558 -13.38 -1.85 -1.80
C THR A 558 -13.07 -2.82 -0.67
N HIS A 559 -12.28 -2.41 0.32
CA HIS A 559 -12.05 -3.22 1.53
C HIS A 559 -13.37 -3.51 2.27
N ALA A 560 -14.23 -2.50 2.48
CA ALA A 560 -15.53 -2.71 3.12
C ALA A 560 -16.47 -3.57 2.25
N ALA A 561 -16.42 -3.41 0.93
CA ALA A 561 -17.18 -4.25 0.00
C ALA A 561 -16.73 -5.72 0.04
N ILE A 562 -15.43 -5.98 0.23
CA ILE A 562 -14.90 -7.34 0.45
C ILE A 562 -15.48 -7.93 1.74
N TRP A 563 -15.55 -7.17 2.83
CA TRP A 563 -16.19 -7.65 4.06
C TRP A 563 -17.68 -7.94 3.87
N ALA A 564 -18.40 -7.15 3.07
CA ALA A 564 -19.79 -7.44 2.73
C ALA A 564 -19.91 -8.77 1.95
N ALA A 565 -19.05 -9.00 0.96
CA ALA A 565 -19.01 -10.28 0.23
C ALA A 565 -18.72 -11.47 1.17
N MET A 566 -17.74 -11.32 2.07
CA MET A 566 -17.41 -12.33 3.07
C MET A 566 -18.59 -12.58 4.02
N ALA A 567 -19.31 -11.56 4.45
CA ALA A 567 -20.47 -11.68 5.32
C ALA A 567 -21.64 -12.41 4.64
N PHE A 568 -21.93 -12.12 3.37
CA PHE A 568 -22.93 -12.90 2.62
C PHE A 568 -22.54 -14.37 2.50
N ALA A 569 -21.25 -14.65 2.24
CA ALA A 569 -20.76 -16.03 2.18
C ALA A 569 -20.91 -16.75 3.52
N GLU A 570 -20.56 -16.10 4.63
CA GLU A 570 -20.68 -16.66 5.99
C GLU A 570 -22.15 -16.91 6.40
N LEU A 571 -23.09 -16.12 5.89
CA LEU A 571 -24.53 -16.35 6.06
C LEU A 571 -25.10 -17.50 5.20
N GLY A 572 -24.27 -18.10 4.33
CA GLY A 572 -24.67 -19.10 3.34
C GLY A 572 -25.40 -18.53 2.12
N ASP A 573 -25.37 -17.21 1.93
CA ASP A 573 -25.99 -16.52 0.78
C ASP A 573 -24.99 -16.44 -0.39
N ALA A 574 -24.79 -17.59 -1.04
CA ALA A 574 -23.82 -17.72 -2.12
C ALA A 574 -24.15 -16.85 -3.35
N GLU A 575 -25.43 -16.60 -3.61
CA GLU A 575 -25.88 -15.78 -4.75
C GLU A 575 -25.43 -14.33 -4.59
N ARG A 576 -25.75 -13.69 -3.45
CA ARG A 576 -25.33 -12.31 -3.20
C ARG A 576 -23.83 -12.18 -2.98
N ALA A 577 -23.19 -13.17 -2.35
CA ALA A 577 -21.74 -13.20 -2.23
C ALA A 577 -21.05 -13.15 -3.61
N TRP A 578 -21.53 -13.95 -4.56
CA TRP A 578 -21.01 -13.99 -5.92
C TRP A 578 -21.35 -12.73 -6.73
N GLU A 579 -22.53 -12.16 -6.52
CA GLU A 579 -22.90 -10.89 -7.12
C GLU A 579 -21.95 -9.76 -6.68
N VAL A 580 -21.74 -9.59 -5.37
CA VAL A 580 -20.82 -8.57 -4.85
C VAL A 580 -19.41 -8.80 -5.36
N TRP A 581 -18.92 -10.05 -5.38
CA TRP A 581 -17.62 -10.38 -5.96
C TRP A 581 -17.49 -9.91 -7.42
N ASN A 582 -18.51 -10.15 -8.25
CA ASN A 582 -18.53 -9.70 -9.64
C ASN A 582 -18.55 -8.17 -9.79
N LEU A 583 -19.22 -7.46 -8.88
CA LEU A 583 -19.24 -6.00 -8.87
C LEU A 583 -17.86 -5.41 -8.58
N ILE A 584 -17.11 -6.00 -7.63
CA ILE A 584 -15.79 -5.50 -7.23
C ILE A 584 -14.63 -6.06 -8.07
N ASN A 585 -14.90 -7.03 -8.94
CA ASN A 585 -13.90 -7.69 -9.79
C ASN A 585 -13.28 -6.68 -10.80
N PRO A 586 -11.97 -6.37 -10.71
CA PRO A 586 -11.34 -5.36 -11.57
C PRO A 586 -11.29 -5.78 -13.05
N LEU A 587 -11.24 -7.09 -13.35
CA LEU A 587 -11.24 -7.58 -14.74
C LEU A 587 -12.58 -7.29 -15.43
N ALA A 588 -13.68 -7.32 -14.69
CA ALA A 588 -15.00 -7.03 -15.21
C ALA A 588 -15.16 -5.54 -15.58
N HIS A 589 -14.46 -4.65 -14.87
CA HIS A 589 -14.33 -3.23 -15.22
C HIS A 589 -13.43 -2.99 -16.44
N GLY A 590 -12.62 -3.98 -16.82
CA GLY A 590 -11.75 -3.97 -18.00
C GLY A 590 -12.36 -4.53 -19.28
N ALA A 591 -13.62 -4.98 -19.26
CA ALA A 591 -14.20 -5.81 -20.33
C ALA A 591 -14.45 -5.07 -21.65
N SER A 592 -14.46 -3.73 -21.66
CA SER A 592 -14.65 -2.93 -22.87
C SER A 592 -13.91 -1.59 -22.80
N PRO A 593 -13.65 -0.92 -23.95
CA PRO A 593 -13.08 0.42 -23.95
C PRO A 593 -13.89 1.42 -23.13
N GLY A 594 -15.23 1.36 -23.19
CA GLY A 594 -16.12 2.23 -22.41
C GLY A 594 -15.99 1.98 -20.91
N ALA A 595 -15.98 0.71 -20.48
CA ALA A 595 -15.81 0.35 -19.07
C ALA A 595 -14.45 0.81 -18.51
N ILE A 596 -13.37 0.64 -19.28
CA ILE A 596 -12.05 1.17 -18.93
C ILE A 596 -12.05 2.71 -18.87
N GLU A 597 -12.80 3.37 -19.75
CA GLU A 597 -12.96 4.81 -19.70
C GLU A 597 -13.74 5.29 -18.48
N THR A 598 -14.64 4.48 -17.91
CA THR A 598 -15.29 4.79 -16.62
C THR A 598 -14.35 4.49 -15.44
N TYR A 599 -13.73 3.30 -15.44
CA TYR A 599 -12.88 2.81 -14.35
C TYR A 599 -11.56 3.57 -14.20
N LYS A 600 -10.98 4.05 -15.31
CA LYS A 600 -9.75 4.86 -15.43
C LYS A 600 -8.45 4.24 -14.92
N VAL A 601 -8.48 3.17 -14.11
CA VAL A 601 -7.31 2.55 -13.48
C VAL A 601 -7.02 1.15 -14.03
N GLU A 602 -5.97 0.52 -13.53
CA GLU A 602 -5.47 -0.80 -13.94
C GLU A 602 -6.51 -1.91 -13.69
N PRO A 603 -7.06 -2.59 -14.73
CA PRO A 603 -8.14 -3.57 -14.57
C PRO A 603 -7.66 -4.96 -14.11
N TYR A 604 -6.39 -5.10 -13.76
CA TYR A 604 -5.78 -6.35 -13.29
C TYR A 604 -5.38 -6.28 -11.81
N LEU A 605 -5.66 -5.16 -11.12
CA LEU A 605 -5.44 -4.95 -9.69
C LEU A 605 -6.71 -4.38 -9.08
N VAL A 606 -6.95 -4.67 -7.80
CA VAL A 606 -8.10 -4.14 -7.07
C VAL A 606 -7.83 -2.70 -6.67
N ALA A 607 -8.69 -1.75 -7.09
CA ALA A 607 -8.63 -0.36 -6.63
C ALA A 607 -9.11 -0.23 -5.17
N ALA A 608 -8.48 0.64 -4.39
CA ALA A 608 -8.88 0.91 -3.00
C ALA A 608 -10.25 1.58 -2.93
N ASP A 609 -10.48 2.59 -3.77
CA ASP A 609 -11.70 3.38 -3.85
C ASP A 609 -12.28 3.47 -5.27
N ILE A 610 -13.61 3.41 -5.40
CA ILE A 610 -14.37 3.71 -6.63
C ILE A 610 -15.40 4.79 -6.32
N TYR A 611 -15.47 5.81 -7.18
CA TYR A 611 -16.37 6.96 -6.99
C TYR A 611 -17.79 6.64 -7.44
N ALA A 612 -18.77 6.97 -6.60
CA ALA A 612 -20.19 6.76 -6.84
C ALA A 612 -20.91 8.01 -7.36
N VAL A 613 -20.19 8.86 -8.11
CA VAL A 613 -20.67 10.15 -8.63
C VAL A 613 -20.18 10.38 -10.07
N ALA A 614 -20.97 11.09 -10.86
CA ALA A 614 -20.63 11.44 -12.24
C ALA A 614 -19.25 12.15 -12.34
N PRO A 615 -18.44 11.89 -13.37
CA PRO A 615 -18.71 11.05 -14.55
C PRO A 615 -18.29 9.58 -14.37
N HIS A 616 -18.20 9.07 -13.13
CA HIS A 616 -17.67 7.74 -12.82
C HIS A 616 -18.73 6.66 -12.58
N VAL A 617 -20.01 7.02 -12.70
CA VAL A 617 -21.17 6.12 -12.69
C VAL A 617 -21.98 6.28 -13.97
#